data_AF-A0A0A0BG53-F1
#
_entry.id   AF-A0A0A0BG53-F1
#
_cell.length_a   1.000
_cell.length_b   1.000
_cell.length_c   1.000
_cell.angle_alpha   90.00
_cell.angle_beta   90.00
_cell.angle_gamma   90.00
#
_symmetry.space_group_name_H-M   'P 1'
#
loop_
_entity.id
_entity.type
_entity.pdbx_description
1 polymer ?
#
loop_
_entity_poly.entity_id
_entity_poly.type
_entity_poly.pdbx_seq_one_letter_code
_entity_poly.pdbx_strand_id
1 'polypeptide(L)'
;MNNTHYRFLTLFFVLQIVACVPSVSKIYNGPEVTGTILRLSDLTPVANARISYGSSNSSSSDSPFTESNDQGQFTLIPIAKTKLEMRMPAHMLTHTVIYTHHANYGTSADVVQSLWMNREYEKVDVGTIILDDNPTEYTFPLVENGVDIKLLRNSLQTQNLLGQCNYDEASGAINKLNVVRKLASHIAQAKSEGTEPNMASAYLQTMKEGTQDIWAHLIANCNNGKPSDELKKLKSQVVAELVTDTL
;
A
#
# COMPACT_ATOMS: atom_id res chain seq x y z
N MET A 1 -53.02 49.89 33.53
CA MET A 1 -51.73 50.56 33.28
C MET A 1 -50.67 49.78 34.04
N ASN A 2 -49.54 49.32 33.51
CA ASN A 2 -49.11 49.07 32.15
C ASN A 2 -47.86 48.15 32.28
N ASN A 3 -47.85 47.05 31.53
CA ASN A 3 -46.70 46.29 31.02
C ASN A 3 -45.59 45.78 31.95
N THR A 4 -45.82 44.55 32.41
CA THR A 4 -44.86 43.44 32.45
C THR A 4 -44.25 43.15 31.06
N HIS A 5 -43.03 42.61 31.05
CA HIS A 5 -42.31 41.96 29.92
C HIS A 5 -41.48 42.85 28.98
N TYR A 6 -40.37 42.26 28.50
CA TYR A 6 -39.42 42.72 27.48
C TYR A 6 -38.24 43.60 27.91
N ARG A 7 -37.35 43.08 28.76
CA ARG A 7 -35.93 43.51 28.78
C ARG A 7 -34.91 42.38 28.90
N PHE A 8 -35.27 41.18 28.44
CA PHE A 8 -34.33 40.05 28.36
C PHE A 8 -34.15 39.49 26.94
N LEU A 9 -34.67 40.18 25.90
CA LEU A 9 -34.82 39.58 24.57
C LEU A 9 -34.12 40.32 23.43
N THR A 10 -33.18 41.22 23.71
CA THR A 10 -32.56 42.05 22.65
C THR A 10 -31.05 42.19 22.76
N LEU A 11 -30.36 41.13 23.19
CA LEU A 11 -28.92 41.00 22.90
C LEU A 11 -28.45 39.55 22.74
N PHE A 12 -29.37 38.65 22.37
CA PHE A 12 -29.05 37.29 21.94
C PHE A 12 -28.90 37.16 20.41
N PHE A 13 -29.05 38.26 19.67
CA PHE A 13 -29.24 38.22 18.21
C PHE A 13 -28.03 38.69 17.37
N VAL A 14 -26.87 38.95 17.97
CA VAL A 14 -25.65 39.36 17.21
C VAL A 14 -24.48 38.37 17.38
N LEU A 15 -24.66 37.29 18.14
CA LEU A 15 -23.75 36.13 18.12
C LEU A 15 -24.27 35.04 17.18
N GLN A 16 -24.75 35.42 15.99
CA GLN A 16 -24.54 34.54 14.84
C GLN A 16 -23.07 34.70 14.48
N ILE A 17 -22.22 34.00 15.25
CA ILE A 17 -20.91 33.59 14.78
C ILE A 17 -21.25 32.83 13.50
N VAL A 18 -21.15 33.52 12.36
CA VAL A 18 -20.91 32.89 11.08
C VAL A 18 -19.56 32.22 11.29
N ALA A 19 -19.59 31.05 11.93
CA ALA A 19 -18.56 30.08 11.78
C ALA A 19 -18.68 29.73 10.30
N CYS A 20 -17.95 30.46 9.46
CA CYS A 20 -17.48 29.96 8.20
C CYS A 20 -16.72 28.69 8.57
N VAL A 21 -17.44 27.59 8.72
CA VAL A 21 -16.85 26.27 8.70
C VAL A 21 -16.38 26.17 7.26
N PRO A 22 -15.06 26.26 6.98
CA PRO A 22 -14.61 26.02 5.63
C PRO A 22 -14.96 24.56 5.37
N SER A 23 -16.00 24.33 4.57
CA SER A 23 -16.35 23.02 4.07
C SER A 23 -15.33 22.68 3.01
N VAL A 24 -14.43 21.75 3.31
CA VAL A 24 -13.61 21.12 2.26
C VAL A 24 -14.55 20.20 1.48
N SER A 25 -14.66 20.43 0.18
CA SER A 25 -15.69 19.82 -0.69
C SER A 25 -15.20 18.62 -1.49
N LYS A 26 -13.91 18.25 -1.37
CA LYS A 26 -13.27 17.19 -2.17
C LYS A 26 -12.31 16.37 -1.33
N ILE A 27 -12.43 15.06 -1.44
CA ILE A 27 -11.49 14.08 -0.91
C ILE A 27 -10.90 13.34 -2.10
N TYR A 28 -9.57 13.30 -2.20
CA TYR A 28 -8.90 12.48 -3.20
C TYR A 28 -8.80 11.04 -2.68
N ASN A 29 -8.87 10.07 -3.58
CA ASN A 29 -8.70 8.65 -3.28
C ASN A 29 -7.23 8.25 -2.98
N GLY A 30 -6.35 9.23 -2.76
CA GLY A 30 -4.93 9.06 -2.49
C GLY A 30 -4.09 10.26 -2.99
N PRO A 31 -2.76 10.20 -2.81
CA PRO A 31 -1.80 11.10 -3.46
C PRO A 31 -1.58 10.70 -4.91
N GLU A 32 -1.06 11.59 -5.77
CA GLU A 32 -0.48 11.19 -7.07
C GLU A 32 0.77 10.35 -6.84
N VAL A 33 0.83 9.20 -7.50
CA VAL A 33 1.89 8.22 -7.28
C VAL A 33 2.71 8.02 -8.54
N THR A 34 4.02 8.20 -8.45
CA THR A 34 4.97 7.86 -9.51
C THR A 34 5.83 6.69 -9.09
N GLY A 35 6.37 5.95 -10.07
CA GLY A 35 7.33 4.89 -9.81
C GLY A 35 7.77 4.19 -11.08
N THR A 36 8.57 3.14 -10.91
CA THR A 36 9.09 2.28 -11.99
C THR A 36 8.80 0.82 -11.69
N ILE A 37 8.34 0.07 -12.70
CA ILE A 37 8.07 -1.36 -12.62
C ILE A 37 9.21 -2.13 -13.30
N LEU A 38 9.83 -3.06 -12.57
CA LEU A 38 10.88 -3.94 -13.08
C LEU A 38 10.49 -5.41 -12.98
N ARG A 39 11.07 -6.24 -13.85
CA ARG A 39 10.97 -7.70 -13.81
C ARG A 39 11.99 -8.27 -12.82
N LEU A 40 11.60 -9.28 -12.07
CA LEU A 40 12.47 -9.91 -11.07
C LEU A 40 13.67 -10.67 -11.67
N SER A 41 13.49 -11.41 -12.76
CA SER A 41 14.58 -12.23 -13.32
C SER A 41 15.78 -11.45 -13.84
N ASP A 42 15.57 -10.26 -14.41
CA ASP A 42 16.60 -9.50 -15.11
C ASP A 42 16.65 -8.00 -14.76
N LEU A 43 15.75 -7.52 -13.89
CA LEU A 43 15.59 -6.12 -13.52
C LEU A 43 15.31 -5.20 -14.72
N THR A 44 14.79 -5.74 -15.82
CA THR A 44 14.39 -4.95 -16.98
C THR A 44 13.02 -4.29 -16.75
N PRO A 45 12.75 -3.12 -17.36
CA PRO A 45 11.46 -2.47 -17.21
C PRO A 45 10.29 -3.30 -17.77
N VAL A 46 9.14 -3.19 -17.10
CA VAL A 46 7.90 -3.88 -17.51
C VAL A 46 6.86 -2.86 -17.96
N ALA A 47 6.49 -2.92 -19.24
CA ALA A 47 5.40 -2.15 -19.82
C ALA A 47 4.03 -2.78 -19.53
N ASN A 48 2.97 -1.98 -19.64
CA ASN A 48 1.57 -2.39 -19.55
C ASN A 48 1.20 -3.07 -18.20
N ALA A 49 1.97 -2.84 -17.14
CA ALA A 49 1.55 -3.19 -15.80
C ALA A 49 0.51 -2.17 -15.34
N ARG A 50 -0.64 -2.65 -14.88
CA ARG A 50 -1.75 -1.81 -14.44
C ARG A 50 -1.59 -1.48 -12.96
N ILE A 51 -1.62 -0.19 -12.62
CA ILE A 51 -1.53 0.32 -11.25
C ILE A 51 -2.85 1.01 -10.88
N SER A 52 -3.42 0.72 -9.70
CA SER A 52 -4.69 1.32 -9.26
C SER A 52 -4.80 1.47 -7.74
N TYR A 53 -5.67 2.35 -7.25
CA TYR A 53 -5.98 2.49 -5.81
C TYR A 53 -7.06 1.52 -5.29
N GLY A 54 -7.77 0.84 -6.19
CA GLY A 54 -8.98 0.09 -5.84
C GLY A 54 -8.71 -1.38 -5.54
N SER A 55 -8.36 -2.13 -6.59
CA SER A 55 -8.23 -3.58 -6.55
C SER A 55 -7.38 -4.06 -7.74
N SER A 56 -6.67 -5.16 -7.55
CA SER A 56 -5.83 -5.82 -8.55
C SER A 56 -6.61 -6.26 -9.80
N ASN A 57 -7.92 -6.49 -9.65
CA ASN A 57 -8.83 -7.04 -10.66
C ASN A 57 -9.99 -6.08 -11.03
N SER A 58 -9.90 -4.80 -10.69
CA SER A 58 -10.99 -3.84 -10.94
C SER A 58 -11.20 -3.60 -12.45
N SER A 59 -12.01 -4.45 -13.09
CA SER A 59 -12.52 -4.24 -14.46
C SER A 59 -13.56 -3.11 -14.54
N SER A 60 -13.99 -2.58 -13.39
CA SER A 60 -14.92 -1.46 -13.32
C SER A 60 -14.28 -0.18 -13.84
N SER A 61 -14.95 0.48 -14.78
CA SER A 61 -14.67 1.84 -15.29
C SER A 61 -14.47 2.91 -14.22
N ASP A 62 -14.81 2.61 -12.96
CA ASP A 62 -14.92 3.57 -11.86
C ASP A 62 -13.69 3.57 -10.93
N SER A 63 -12.72 2.68 -11.17
CA SER A 63 -11.46 2.65 -10.41
C SER A 63 -10.32 3.25 -11.26
N PRO A 64 -9.75 4.40 -10.85
CA PRO A 64 -8.63 5.01 -11.56
C PRO A 64 -7.47 4.05 -11.64
N PHE A 65 -6.97 3.87 -12.86
CA PHE A 65 -5.78 3.11 -13.12
C PHE A 65 -4.87 3.87 -14.09
N THR A 66 -3.61 3.51 -14.08
CA THR A 66 -2.61 3.89 -15.08
C THR A 66 -1.88 2.63 -15.51
N GLU A 67 -1.18 2.70 -16.64
CA GLU A 67 -0.34 1.62 -17.13
C GLU A 67 1.11 2.10 -17.23
N SER A 68 2.05 1.22 -16.91
CA SER A 68 3.46 1.53 -17.09
C SER A 68 3.83 1.62 -18.57
N ASN A 69 4.71 2.56 -18.92
CA ASN A 69 5.21 2.73 -20.29
C ASN A 69 6.34 1.73 -20.63
N ASP A 70 6.93 1.84 -21.82
CA ASP A 70 8.04 0.98 -22.27
C ASP A 70 9.32 1.08 -21.41
N GLN A 71 9.44 2.14 -20.61
CA GLN A 71 10.52 2.33 -19.62
C GLN A 71 10.10 1.87 -18.23
N GLY A 72 8.95 1.19 -18.10
CA GLY A 72 8.38 0.74 -16.83
C GLY A 72 7.85 1.86 -15.94
N GLN A 73 7.88 3.12 -16.39
CA GLN A 73 7.49 4.27 -15.58
C GLN A 73 5.97 4.47 -15.60
N PHE A 74 5.42 4.93 -14.47
CA PHE A 74 4.01 5.25 -14.37
C PHE A 74 3.74 6.53 -13.57
N THR A 75 2.55 7.11 -13.79
CA THR A 75 1.98 8.16 -12.96
C THR A 75 0.50 7.86 -12.74
N LEU A 76 0.15 7.53 -11.50
CA LEU A 76 -1.20 7.25 -11.07
C LEU A 76 -1.81 8.54 -10.50
N ILE A 77 -2.81 9.06 -11.19
CA ILE A 77 -3.46 10.32 -10.83
C ILE A 77 -4.67 10.01 -9.92
N PRO A 78 -4.81 10.70 -8.78
CA PRO A 78 -5.93 10.47 -7.89
C PRO A 78 -7.21 11.13 -8.43
N ILE A 79 -8.34 10.48 -8.22
CA ILE A 79 -9.68 11.00 -8.52
C ILE A 79 -10.28 11.66 -7.29
N ALA A 80 -10.75 12.89 -7.47
CA ALA A 80 -11.53 13.61 -6.47
C ALA A 80 -12.94 13.00 -6.33
N LYS A 81 -13.32 12.59 -5.12
CA LYS A 81 -14.68 12.26 -4.74
C LYS A 81 -15.28 13.40 -3.91
N THR A 82 -16.51 13.78 -4.22
CA THR A 82 -17.26 14.73 -3.41
C THR A 82 -17.72 14.02 -2.14
N LYS A 83 -17.19 14.44 -0.99
CA LYS A 83 -17.66 13.98 0.33
C LYS A 83 -18.00 15.19 1.17
N LEU A 84 -19.13 15.13 1.86
CA LEU A 84 -19.51 16.11 2.87
C LEU A 84 -18.93 15.59 4.19
N GLU A 85 -17.78 16.08 4.65
CA GLU A 85 -17.22 15.54 5.90
C GLU A 85 -16.42 16.51 6.79
N MET A 86 -16.43 16.12 8.06
CA MET A 86 -15.95 16.82 9.26
C MET A 86 -14.46 17.15 9.24
N ARG A 87 -14.10 18.22 9.96
CA ARG A 87 -12.73 18.71 10.13
C ARG A 87 -11.83 17.67 10.79
N MET A 88 -11.01 16.97 10.00
CA MET A 88 -9.79 16.33 10.51
C MET A 88 -8.69 17.39 10.71
N PRO A 89 -7.75 17.18 11.63
CA PRO A 89 -6.57 18.03 11.73
C PRO A 89 -5.83 18.06 10.39
N ALA A 90 -5.45 19.25 9.92
CA ALA A 90 -4.52 19.34 8.80
C ALA A 90 -3.25 18.56 9.14
N HIS A 91 -2.64 17.90 8.15
CA HIS A 91 -1.41 17.11 8.29
C HIS A 91 -1.53 15.77 9.02
N MET A 92 -2.73 15.17 9.07
CA MET A 92 -2.84 13.76 9.45
C MET A 92 -2.18 12.88 8.39
N LEU A 93 -1.30 11.98 8.81
CA LEU A 93 -0.73 10.94 7.94
C LEU A 93 -1.83 9.98 7.49
N THR A 94 -1.83 9.66 6.19
CA THR A 94 -2.76 8.73 5.57
C THR A 94 -1.99 7.67 4.80
N HIS A 95 -2.42 6.41 4.96
CA HIS A 95 -1.88 5.27 4.24
C HIS A 95 -2.87 4.87 3.15
N THR A 96 -2.40 4.85 1.92
CA THR A 96 -3.17 4.43 0.76
C THR A 96 -2.49 3.24 0.12
N VAL A 97 -3.22 2.16 -0.16
CA VAL A 97 -2.66 1.00 -0.86
C VAL A 97 -2.83 1.21 -2.36
N ILE A 98 -1.77 0.97 -3.13
CA ILE A 98 -1.83 0.79 -4.57
C ILE A 98 -1.62 -0.69 -4.91
N TYR A 99 -2.31 -1.13 -5.95
CA TYR A 99 -2.23 -2.50 -6.46
C TYR A 99 -1.64 -2.47 -7.86
N THR A 100 -0.65 -3.32 -8.08
CA THR A 100 -0.03 -3.52 -9.39
C THR A 100 -0.39 -4.92 -9.91
N HIS A 101 -0.92 -4.98 -11.13
CA HIS A 101 -1.30 -6.21 -11.82
C HIS A 101 -0.74 -6.23 -13.24
N HIS A 102 -0.25 -7.38 -13.68
CA HIS A 102 0.08 -7.65 -15.07
C HIS A 102 -0.26 -9.10 -15.39
N ALA A 103 -0.80 -9.39 -16.59
CA ALA A 103 -1.30 -10.72 -16.96
C ALA A 103 -0.27 -11.86 -16.78
N ASN A 104 1.01 -11.57 -17.08
CA ASN A 104 2.11 -12.54 -17.02
C ASN A 104 2.95 -12.51 -15.71
N TYR A 105 2.59 -11.70 -14.71
CA TYR A 105 3.41 -11.56 -13.49
C TYR A 105 2.54 -11.70 -12.24
N GLY A 106 3.19 -11.94 -11.09
CA GLY A 106 2.54 -11.89 -9.79
C GLY A 106 2.07 -10.48 -9.44
N THR A 107 0.92 -10.37 -8.77
CA THR A 107 0.38 -9.11 -8.26
C THR A 107 1.26 -8.50 -7.17
N SER A 108 1.33 -7.18 -7.08
CA SER A 108 1.95 -6.46 -5.94
C SER A 108 0.94 -5.56 -5.24
N ALA A 109 1.15 -5.34 -3.95
CA ALA A 109 0.47 -4.32 -3.17
C ALA A 109 1.51 -3.48 -2.42
N ASP A 110 1.35 -2.17 -2.47
CA ASP A 110 2.32 -1.20 -1.97
C ASP A 110 1.62 -0.11 -1.15
N VAL A 111 2.16 0.21 0.02
CA VAL A 111 1.62 1.26 0.89
C VAL A 111 2.27 2.58 0.53
N VAL A 112 1.44 3.58 0.24
CA VAL A 112 1.84 4.95 -0.03
C VAL A 112 1.43 5.81 1.15
N GLN A 113 2.40 6.47 1.77
CA GLN A 113 2.17 7.39 2.86
C GLN A 113 2.06 8.81 2.31
N SER A 114 1.02 9.54 2.70
CA SER A 114 0.83 10.94 2.32
C SER A 114 0.17 11.74 3.42
N LEU A 115 0.43 13.04 3.45
CA LEU A 115 -0.22 13.99 4.33
C LEU A 115 -1.59 14.36 3.76
N TRP A 116 -2.60 14.35 4.63
CA TRP A 116 -3.90 14.86 4.27
C TRP A 116 -3.83 16.36 3.98
N MET A 117 -4.01 16.71 2.71
CA MET A 117 -4.07 18.09 2.24
C MET A 117 -5.51 18.44 1.84
N ASN A 118 -6.04 19.49 2.47
CA ASN A 118 -7.44 19.90 2.34
C ASN A 118 -7.80 20.53 0.98
N ARG A 119 -6.85 20.71 0.04
CA ARG A 119 -7.08 21.46 -1.22
C ARG A 119 -6.39 20.82 -2.43
N GLU A 120 -5.23 20.23 -2.23
CA GLU A 120 -4.40 19.60 -3.25
C GLU A 120 -4.11 18.15 -2.83
N TYR A 121 -3.79 17.27 -3.77
CA TYR A 121 -3.24 15.95 -3.44
C TYR A 121 -1.71 16.04 -3.41
N GLU A 122 -1.07 15.24 -2.57
CA GLU A 122 0.39 15.15 -2.51
C GLU A 122 0.93 14.37 -3.71
N LYS A 123 2.19 14.62 -4.10
CA LYS A 123 2.92 13.79 -5.07
C LYS A 123 3.89 12.91 -4.30
N VAL A 124 3.81 11.61 -4.48
CA VAL A 124 4.65 10.62 -3.81
C VAL A 124 5.33 9.73 -4.85
N ASP A 125 6.62 9.55 -4.72
CA ASP A 125 7.37 8.55 -5.48
C ASP A 125 7.48 7.27 -4.66
N VAL A 126 6.93 6.17 -5.16
CA VAL A 126 7.06 4.84 -4.52
C VAL A 126 8.35 4.14 -4.91
N GLY A 127 9.16 4.75 -5.78
CA GLY A 127 10.41 4.18 -6.25
C GLY A 127 10.18 3.00 -7.19
N THR A 128 10.74 1.85 -6.84
CA THR A 128 10.74 0.66 -7.71
C THR A 128 9.83 -0.44 -7.16
N ILE A 129 8.93 -0.94 -8.02
CA ILE A 129 8.13 -2.13 -7.77
C ILE A 129 8.68 -3.25 -8.65
N ILE A 130 9.07 -4.36 -8.02
CA ILE A 130 9.57 -5.54 -8.75
C ILE A 130 8.47 -6.59 -8.84
N LEU A 131 8.14 -6.99 -10.07
CA LEU A 131 7.13 -8.02 -10.35
C LEU A 131 7.78 -9.38 -10.59
N ASP A 132 7.17 -10.40 -9.98
CA ASP A 132 7.59 -11.81 -10.13
C ASP A 132 7.10 -12.37 -11.47
N ASP A 133 8.02 -12.66 -12.38
CA ASP A 133 7.73 -13.30 -13.68
C ASP A 133 7.50 -14.81 -13.58
N ASN A 134 7.72 -15.42 -12.40
CA ASN A 134 7.42 -16.83 -12.12
C ASN A 134 6.62 -16.99 -10.81
N PRO A 135 5.39 -16.43 -10.71
CA PRO A 135 4.67 -16.27 -9.44
C PRO A 135 4.17 -17.58 -8.78
N THR A 136 4.30 -18.70 -9.47
CA THR A 136 3.97 -20.05 -8.97
C THR A 136 5.15 -20.74 -8.29
N GLU A 137 6.37 -20.23 -8.48
CA GLU A 137 7.57 -20.74 -7.84
C GLU A 137 7.85 -20.00 -6.54
N TYR A 138 8.16 -20.74 -5.47
CA TYR A 138 8.37 -20.17 -4.15
C TYR A 138 9.78 -20.47 -3.63
N THR A 139 10.45 -19.43 -3.16
CA THR A 139 11.78 -19.55 -2.57
C THR A 139 11.66 -19.81 -1.06
N PHE A 140 12.61 -20.60 -0.54
CA PHE A 140 12.72 -20.87 0.88
C PHE A 140 12.87 -19.57 1.69
N PRO A 141 12.43 -19.56 2.96
CA PRO A 141 12.62 -18.40 3.81
C PRO A 141 14.09 -18.03 3.99
N LEU A 142 14.37 -16.75 4.19
CA LEU A 142 15.74 -16.26 4.42
C LEU A 142 16.33 -16.75 5.74
N VAL A 143 15.48 -17.14 6.69
CA VAL A 143 15.87 -17.62 8.03
C VAL A 143 15.17 -18.93 8.36
N GLU A 144 15.76 -19.76 9.22
CA GLU A 144 15.23 -21.10 9.58
C GLU A 144 13.78 -21.07 10.10
N ASN A 145 13.42 -20.04 10.87
CA ASN A 145 12.08 -19.85 11.44
C ASN A 145 11.19 -18.90 10.61
N GLY A 146 11.53 -18.69 9.33
CA GLY A 146 10.75 -17.85 8.44
C GLY A 146 9.45 -18.51 7.98
N VAL A 147 8.60 -17.74 7.32
CA VAL A 147 7.21 -18.17 7.05
C VAL A 147 7.10 -18.99 5.76
N ASP A 148 6.35 -20.08 5.74
CA ASP A 148 6.08 -20.80 4.50
C ASP A 148 5.03 -20.07 3.64
N ILE A 149 5.44 -19.62 2.44
CA ILE A 149 4.55 -18.94 1.48
C ILE A 149 3.39 -19.84 1.03
N LYS A 150 3.60 -21.15 0.89
CA LYS A 150 2.52 -22.08 0.51
C LYS A 150 1.44 -22.11 1.59
N LEU A 151 1.83 -22.12 2.86
CA LEU A 151 0.88 -22.05 3.98
C LEU A 151 0.13 -20.71 4.00
N LEU A 152 0.83 -19.60 3.75
CA LEU A 152 0.21 -18.28 3.66
C LEU A 152 -0.84 -18.21 2.55
N ARG A 153 -0.53 -18.69 1.35
CA ARG A 153 -1.48 -18.71 0.23
C ARG A 153 -2.71 -19.57 0.53
N ASN A 154 -2.52 -20.74 1.14
CA ASN A 154 -3.64 -21.60 1.55
C ASN A 154 -4.53 -20.91 2.61
N SER A 155 -3.94 -20.04 3.44
CA SER A 155 -4.69 -19.27 4.44
C SER A 155 -5.54 -18.13 3.85
N LEU A 156 -5.32 -17.74 2.59
CA LEU A 156 -6.17 -16.78 1.87
C LEU A 156 -7.51 -17.41 1.45
N GLN A 157 -7.47 -18.69 1.05
CA GLN A 157 -8.64 -19.39 0.51
C GLN A 157 -9.55 -19.96 1.59
N THR A 158 -9.03 -20.08 2.81
CA THR A 158 -9.77 -20.57 3.97
C THR A 158 -10.18 -19.38 4.84
N GLN A 159 -11.31 -19.44 5.54
CA GLN A 159 -11.68 -18.43 6.55
C GLN A 159 -10.76 -18.45 7.80
N ASN A 160 -9.52 -18.92 7.63
CA ASN A 160 -8.50 -19.05 8.65
C ASN A 160 -7.76 -17.71 8.81
N LEU A 161 -6.43 -17.77 8.94
CA LEU A 161 -5.58 -16.68 9.40
C LEU A 161 -5.71 -15.40 8.56
N LEU A 162 -5.51 -15.47 7.24
CA LEU A 162 -5.61 -14.32 6.34
C LEU A 162 -6.98 -14.17 5.66
N GLY A 163 -7.90 -15.12 5.87
CA GLY A 163 -9.22 -15.13 5.24
C GLY A 163 -10.13 -13.96 5.65
N GLN A 164 -9.77 -13.23 6.71
CA GLN A 164 -10.47 -12.03 7.18
C GLN A 164 -9.79 -10.72 6.74
N CYS A 165 -8.69 -10.80 5.99
CA CYS A 165 -7.98 -9.64 5.48
C CYS A 165 -8.45 -9.30 4.05
N ASN A 166 -8.08 -8.11 3.55
CA ASN A 166 -8.31 -7.80 2.14
C ASN A 166 -7.54 -8.80 1.27
N TYR A 167 -8.24 -9.50 0.37
CA TYR A 167 -7.65 -10.57 -0.43
C TYR A 167 -6.56 -10.05 -1.39
N ASP A 168 -6.83 -8.96 -2.11
CA ASP A 168 -5.87 -8.39 -3.07
C ASP A 168 -4.60 -7.90 -2.37
N GLU A 169 -4.77 -7.27 -1.21
CA GLU A 169 -3.67 -6.77 -0.39
C GLU A 169 -2.83 -7.92 0.19
N ALA A 170 -3.49 -8.94 0.74
CA ALA A 170 -2.82 -10.10 1.31
C ALA A 170 -2.09 -10.92 0.23
N SER A 171 -2.70 -11.12 -0.94
CA SER A 171 -2.07 -11.75 -2.10
C SER A 171 -0.84 -10.97 -2.56
N GLY A 172 -0.96 -9.64 -2.67
CA GLY A 172 0.14 -8.76 -3.02
C GLY A 172 1.29 -8.80 -2.01
N ALA A 173 0.99 -8.74 -0.70
CA ALA A 173 1.98 -8.79 0.38
C ALA A 173 2.73 -10.13 0.43
N ILE A 174 2.04 -11.25 0.19
CA ILE A 174 2.66 -12.59 0.11
C ILE A 174 3.58 -12.66 -1.12
N ASN A 175 3.11 -12.19 -2.27
CA ASN A 175 3.93 -12.19 -3.49
C ASN A 175 5.17 -11.30 -3.33
N LYS A 176 5.03 -10.13 -2.70
CA LYS A 176 6.16 -9.23 -2.43
C LYS A 176 7.21 -9.86 -1.51
N LEU A 177 6.80 -10.63 -0.51
CA LEU A 177 7.72 -11.44 0.31
C LEU A 177 8.46 -12.49 -0.55
N ASN A 178 7.77 -13.14 -1.49
CA ASN A 178 8.42 -14.08 -2.42
C ASN A 178 9.46 -13.39 -3.31
N VAL A 179 9.14 -12.20 -3.82
CA VAL A 179 10.04 -11.37 -4.63
C VAL A 179 11.32 -11.06 -3.85
N VAL A 180 11.21 -10.65 -2.58
CA VAL A 180 12.38 -10.39 -1.73
C VAL A 180 13.27 -11.63 -1.61
N ARG A 181 12.67 -12.80 -1.36
CA ARG A 181 13.43 -14.06 -1.23
C ARG A 181 14.14 -14.45 -2.51
N LYS A 182 13.45 -14.37 -3.64
CA LYS A 182 14.01 -14.66 -4.97
C LYS A 182 15.13 -13.68 -5.31
N LEU A 183 14.93 -12.38 -5.07
CA LEU A 183 15.95 -11.37 -5.32
C LEU A 183 17.20 -11.62 -4.47
N ALA A 184 17.05 -11.93 -3.18
CA ALA A 184 18.17 -12.29 -2.31
C ALA A 184 18.89 -13.56 -2.80
N SER A 185 18.15 -14.58 -3.25
CA SER A 185 18.73 -15.80 -3.82
C SER A 185 19.51 -15.52 -5.11
N HIS A 186 18.98 -14.69 -6.01
CA HIS A 186 19.66 -14.29 -7.24
C HIS A 186 20.95 -13.53 -6.93
N ILE A 187 20.93 -12.62 -5.95
CA ILE A 187 22.13 -11.89 -5.50
C ILE A 187 23.17 -12.84 -4.93
N ALA A 188 22.77 -13.77 -4.05
CA ALA A 188 23.68 -14.75 -3.47
C ALA A 188 24.32 -15.65 -4.53
N GLN A 189 23.54 -16.07 -5.54
CA GLN A 189 24.05 -16.83 -6.67
C GLN A 189 25.04 -16.00 -7.51
N ALA A 190 24.67 -14.78 -7.90
CA ALA A 190 25.54 -13.90 -8.70
C ALA A 190 26.85 -13.55 -7.96
N LYS A 191 26.81 -13.39 -6.64
CA LYS A 191 28.01 -13.25 -5.78
C LYS A 191 28.91 -14.47 -5.88
N SER A 192 28.34 -15.68 -5.81
CA SER A 192 29.12 -16.93 -5.93
C SER A 192 29.76 -17.10 -7.32
N GLU A 193 29.14 -16.52 -8.35
CA GLU A 193 29.59 -16.54 -9.75
C GLU A 193 30.51 -15.36 -10.12
N GLY A 194 30.69 -14.37 -9.22
CA GLY A 194 31.53 -13.19 -9.46
C GLY A 194 30.92 -12.13 -10.39
N THR A 195 29.61 -12.13 -10.55
CA THR A 195 28.87 -11.30 -11.54
C THR A 195 27.84 -10.35 -10.91
N GLU A 196 27.89 -10.12 -9.60
CA GLU A 196 26.88 -9.32 -8.91
C GLU A 196 26.77 -7.89 -9.46
N PRO A 197 25.58 -7.45 -9.95
CA PRO A 197 25.35 -6.06 -10.28
C PRO A 197 25.05 -5.26 -9.01
N ASN A 198 25.82 -4.20 -8.73
CA ASN A 198 25.65 -3.30 -7.58
C ASN A 198 24.21 -2.77 -7.39
N MET A 199 23.42 -2.70 -8.46
CA MET A 199 22.02 -2.23 -8.41
C MET A 199 21.06 -3.23 -7.72
N ALA A 200 21.30 -4.54 -7.81
CA ALA A 200 20.40 -5.54 -7.25
C ALA A 200 20.36 -5.48 -5.71
N SER A 201 21.51 -5.28 -5.08
CA SER A 201 21.61 -5.13 -3.62
C SER A 201 20.91 -3.88 -3.10
N ALA A 202 20.94 -2.76 -3.85
CA ALA A 202 20.18 -1.56 -3.50
C ALA A 202 18.66 -1.81 -3.53
N TYR A 203 18.17 -2.51 -4.57
CA TYR A 203 16.76 -2.87 -4.65
C TYR A 203 16.30 -3.82 -3.54
N LEU A 204 17.16 -4.74 -3.09
CA LEU A 204 16.81 -5.67 -2.02
C LEU A 204 16.40 -4.93 -0.73
N GLN A 205 17.15 -3.91 -0.34
CA GLN A 205 16.86 -3.15 0.88
C GLN A 205 15.51 -2.41 0.77
N THR A 206 15.28 -1.69 -0.32
CA THR A 206 14.00 -1.01 -0.58
C THR A 206 12.83 -2.00 -0.63
N MET A 207 13.03 -3.18 -1.24
CA MET A 207 12.01 -4.22 -1.28
C MET A 207 11.73 -4.82 0.10
N LYS A 208 12.74 -4.99 0.96
CA LYS A 208 12.55 -5.42 2.35
C LYS A 208 11.70 -4.41 3.12
N GLU A 209 12.04 -3.13 3.08
CA GLU A 209 11.31 -2.04 3.75
C GLU A 209 9.86 -1.96 3.25
N GLY A 210 9.66 -1.89 1.93
CA GLY A 210 8.33 -1.85 1.34
C GLY A 210 7.51 -3.12 1.58
N THR A 211 8.15 -4.26 1.86
CA THR A 211 7.47 -5.50 2.28
C THR A 211 7.06 -5.40 3.76
N GLN A 212 7.92 -4.86 4.62
CA GLN A 212 7.56 -4.63 6.03
C GLN A 212 6.36 -3.68 6.16
N ASP A 213 6.32 -2.61 5.37
CA ASP A 213 5.24 -1.61 5.39
C ASP A 213 3.89 -2.21 4.99
N ILE A 214 3.83 -2.96 3.88
CA ILE A 214 2.57 -3.60 3.45
C ILE A 214 2.12 -4.66 4.45
N TRP A 215 3.04 -5.44 5.04
CA TRP A 215 2.67 -6.41 6.08
C TRP A 215 2.20 -5.73 7.37
N ALA A 216 2.79 -4.60 7.74
CA ALA A 216 2.34 -3.82 8.88
C ALA A 216 0.94 -3.25 8.64
N HIS A 217 0.68 -2.70 7.46
CA HIS A 217 -0.63 -2.16 7.06
C HIS A 217 -1.70 -3.25 6.99
N LEU A 218 -1.41 -4.37 6.32
CA LEU A 218 -2.31 -5.51 6.16
C LEU A 218 -2.78 -6.02 7.51
N ILE A 219 -1.84 -6.29 8.42
CA ILE A 219 -2.17 -6.85 9.73
C ILE A 219 -2.89 -5.82 10.60
N ALA A 220 -2.52 -4.53 10.52
CA ALA A 220 -3.20 -3.49 11.28
C ALA A 220 -4.66 -3.31 10.86
N ASN A 221 -4.99 -3.50 9.58
CA ASN A 221 -6.33 -3.29 9.04
C ASN A 221 -7.17 -4.57 8.95
N CYS A 222 -6.54 -5.74 9.05
CA CYS A 222 -7.24 -7.03 9.04
C CYS A 222 -8.22 -7.15 10.22
N ASN A 223 -9.32 -7.90 10.03
CA ASN A 223 -10.37 -8.08 11.02
C ASN A 223 -10.91 -6.74 11.59
N ASN A 224 -11.25 -5.80 10.70
CA ASN A 224 -11.77 -4.47 11.06
C ASN A 224 -10.88 -3.71 12.07
N GLY A 225 -9.56 -3.78 11.89
CA GLY A 225 -8.61 -3.11 12.78
C GLY A 225 -8.33 -3.83 14.10
N LYS A 226 -8.76 -5.10 14.24
CA LYS A 226 -8.58 -5.91 15.46
C LYS A 226 -7.88 -7.22 15.14
N PRO A 227 -6.58 -7.19 14.74
CA PRO A 227 -5.85 -8.41 14.42
C PRO A 227 -5.77 -9.34 15.62
N SER A 228 -5.92 -10.64 15.36
CA SER A 228 -5.68 -11.68 16.35
C SER A 228 -4.20 -11.76 16.74
N ASP A 229 -3.88 -12.46 17.82
CA ASP A 229 -2.50 -12.60 18.26
C ASP A 229 -1.68 -13.48 17.30
N GLU A 230 -2.31 -14.44 16.61
CA GLU A 230 -1.68 -15.22 15.55
C GLU A 230 -1.27 -14.35 14.36
N LEU A 231 -2.11 -13.38 13.97
CA LEU A 231 -1.77 -12.41 12.91
C LEU A 231 -0.63 -11.49 13.33
N LYS A 232 -0.61 -11.03 14.59
CA LYS A 232 0.51 -10.24 15.12
C LYS A 232 1.81 -11.06 15.14
N LYS A 233 1.73 -12.33 15.55
CA LYS A 233 2.88 -13.25 15.54
C LYS A 233 3.39 -13.48 14.12
N LEU A 234 2.48 -13.69 13.16
CA LEU A 234 2.84 -13.82 11.75
C LEU A 234 3.58 -12.57 11.26
N LYS A 235 3.07 -11.37 11.56
CA LYS A 235 3.75 -10.11 11.24
C LYS A 235 5.18 -10.10 11.79
N SER A 236 5.35 -10.45 13.06
CA SER A 236 6.67 -10.49 13.70
C SER A 236 7.62 -11.48 13.03
N GLN A 237 7.14 -12.64 12.59
CA GLN A 237 7.94 -13.62 11.86
C GLN A 237 8.40 -13.09 10.50
N VAL A 238 7.49 -12.48 9.72
CA VAL A 238 7.83 -11.86 8.43
C VAL A 238 8.85 -10.73 8.63
N VAL A 239 8.63 -9.83 9.61
CA VAL A 239 9.57 -8.73 9.87
C VAL A 239 10.94 -9.26 10.32
N ALA A 240 10.99 -10.26 11.20
CA ALA A 240 12.25 -10.85 11.65
C ALA A 240 13.06 -11.45 10.49
N GLU A 241 12.39 -12.12 9.55
CA GLU A 241 13.02 -12.63 8.33
C GLU A 241 13.62 -11.50 7.48
N LEU A 242 12.91 -10.38 7.33
CA LEU A 242 13.34 -9.26 6.47
C LEU A 242 14.47 -8.42 7.09
N VAL A 243 14.51 -8.28 8.41
CA VAL A 243 15.54 -7.51 9.14
C VAL A 243 16.87 -8.25 9.24
N THR A 244 16.89 -9.56 8.98
CA THR A 244 18.14 -10.33 9.06
C THR A 244 19.05 -9.96 7.88
N ASP A 245 20.31 -9.64 8.18
CA ASP A 245 21.39 -9.46 7.20
C ASP A 245 21.78 -10.83 6.63
N THR A 246 20.99 -11.32 5.70
CA THR A 246 21.31 -12.54 4.92
C THR A 246 21.87 -12.11 3.57
N LEU A 247 23.16 -11.77 3.52
CA LEU A 247 23.92 -11.55 2.28
C LEU A 247 25.44 -11.62 2.48
#